data_AF-A0A2V5QDI7-F1
#
_entry.id   AF-A0A2V5QDI7-F1
#
_cell.length_a   1.000
_cell.length_b   1.000
_cell.length_c   1.000
_cell.angle_alpha   90.00
_cell.angle_beta   90.00
_cell.angle_gamma   90.00
#
_symmetry.space_group_name_H-M   'P 1'
#
loop_
_entity.id
_entity.type
_entity.pdbx_description
1 polymer ?
#
loop_
_entity_poly.entity_id
_entity_poly.type
_entity_poly.pdbx_seq_one_letter_code
_entity_poly.pdbx_strand_id
1 'polypeptide(L)'
;MAERLHQGRAFSRPPLYVSNKNETVRMFESDFMEFFSRVHPITPLVLYLPVVGAMLYVSVWQRQLSLVAVVALFLLGILLWTLLEYLIHRYIFHYKPKTRVGKRLHYIIHGVHHDYPSDARRLVMPPSISVPLAFFFYGLFLLIFARLTPAVFAGLVFGYICYDMLHYATHHFPMKRGAWLWLKQYHLRHHYKDDHVGYGISSPLWDYVFRTTRR
;
A
#
# COMPACT_ATOMS: atom_id res chain seq x y z
N MET A 1 41.33 34.35 21.03
CA MET A 1 40.26 34.59 20.03
C MET A 1 40.78 34.13 18.68
N ALA A 2 40.36 33.05 18.03
CA ALA A 2 39.27 32.13 18.27
C ALA A 2 39.75 30.70 17.94
N GLU A 3 39.42 29.78 18.83
CA GLU A 3 39.68 28.35 18.72
C GLU A 3 38.84 27.70 17.61
N ARG A 4 39.50 26.80 16.87
CA ARG A 4 39.04 25.43 16.57
C ARG A 4 37.52 25.19 16.66
N LEU A 5 36.80 25.37 15.55
CA LEU A 5 35.51 24.71 15.30
C LEU A 5 35.37 24.29 13.83
N HIS A 6 36.36 23.55 13.32
CA HIS A 6 36.15 22.64 12.20
C HIS A 6 36.33 21.20 12.68
N GLN A 7 35.47 20.79 13.61
CA GLN A 7 35.24 19.37 13.91
C GLN A 7 34.14 18.84 12.98
N GLY A 8 34.35 17.63 12.49
CA GLY A 8 33.70 17.09 11.31
C GLY A 8 32.19 16.95 11.43
N ARG A 9 31.49 17.45 10.41
CA ARG A 9 30.20 16.87 10.03
C ARG A 9 30.53 15.57 9.31
N ALA A 10 30.40 14.45 10.03
CA ALA A 10 30.19 13.17 9.39
C ALA A 10 29.12 13.36 8.31
N PHE A 11 29.36 12.83 7.11
CA PHE A 11 28.38 12.73 6.03
C PHE A 11 27.24 11.79 6.47
N SER A 12 26.41 12.22 7.41
CA SER A 12 25.15 11.55 7.71
C SER A 12 24.29 11.71 6.48
N ARG A 13 23.92 10.59 5.84
CA ARG A 13 22.90 10.59 4.79
C ARG A 13 21.69 11.39 5.29
N PRO A 14 21.07 12.23 4.44
CA PRO A 14 19.85 12.92 4.83
C PRO A 14 18.82 11.91 5.35
N PRO A 15 18.00 12.28 6.34
CA PRO A 15 17.02 11.37 6.92
C PRO A 15 16.02 10.91 5.84
N LEU A 16 15.58 9.65 5.95
CA LEU A 16 14.63 9.04 5.01
C LEU A 16 13.18 9.51 5.21
N TYR A 17 12.95 10.34 6.24
CA TYR A 17 11.65 10.91 6.59
C TYR A 17 11.85 12.34 7.11
N VAL A 18 10.77 13.13 7.10
CA VAL A 18 10.74 14.52 7.58
C VAL A 18 10.28 14.56 9.04
N SER A 19 9.22 13.85 9.40
CA SER A 19 8.69 13.81 10.77
C SER A 19 8.06 12.47 11.14
N ASN A 20 8.28 12.04 12.39
CA ASN A 20 7.67 10.85 12.99
C ASN A 20 6.52 11.19 13.95
N LYS A 21 6.03 12.43 13.94
CA LYS A 21 4.85 12.79 14.72
C LYS A 21 3.59 12.40 13.95
N ASN A 22 2.52 12.13 14.68
CA ASN A 22 1.20 12.00 14.08
C ASN A 22 0.64 13.41 13.79
N GLU A 23 1.13 13.99 12.70
CA GLU A 23 0.77 15.33 12.25
C GLU A 23 0.48 15.31 10.75
N THR A 24 -0.55 16.04 10.34
CA THR A 24 -0.97 16.08 8.93
C THR A 24 -0.47 17.34 8.25
N VAL A 25 0.46 17.16 7.29
CA VAL A 25 0.94 18.24 6.43
C VAL A 25 -0.09 18.59 5.37
N ARG A 26 -0.19 19.89 5.06
CA ARG A 26 -1.04 20.38 3.97
C ARG A 26 -0.38 20.10 2.62
N MET A 27 -1.08 19.44 1.70
CA MET A 27 -0.57 19.09 0.36
C MET A 27 -1.16 19.96 -0.76
N PHE A 28 -2.32 20.57 -0.54
CA PHE A 28 -3.04 21.34 -1.55
C PHE A 28 -3.37 22.74 -1.06
N GLU A 29 -3.33 23.72 -1.97
CA GLU A 29 -3.80 25.08 -1.68
C GLU A 29 -5.32 25.11 -1.49
N SER A 30 -6.06 24.30 -2.24
CA SER A 30 -7.52 24.16 -2.12
C SER A 30 -7.91 23.34 -0.89
N ASP A 31 -8.80 23.88 -0.05
CA ASP A 31 -9.37 23.16 1.10
C ASP A 31 -10.17 21.93 0.69
N PHE A 32 -10.84 21.99 -0.47
CA PHE A 32 -11.58 20.86 -1.01
C PHE A 32 -10.65 19.68 -1.32
N MET A 33 -9.57 19.93 -2.07
CA MET A 33 -8.59 18.89 -2.40
C MET A 33 -7.85 18.39 -1.14
N GLU A 34 -7.56 19.29 -0.21
CA GLU A 34 -6.95 18.95 1.06
C GLU A 34 -7.84 18.03 1.92
N PHE A 35 -9.15 18.29 1.95
CA PHE A 35 -10.12 17.45 2.64
C PHE A 35 -10.14 16.02 2.07
N PHE A 36 -10.30 15.87 0.75
CA PHE A 36 -10.41 14.55 0.10
C PHE A 36 -9.13 13.73 0.11
N SER A 37 -8.01 14.36 0.40
CA SER A 37 -6.73 13.68 0.44
C SER A 37 -6.40 13.14 1.83
N ARG A 38 -7.16 13.51 2.88
CA ARG A 38 -7.09 12.94 4.23
C ARG A 38 -8.06 11.79 4.37
N VAL A 39 -7.55 10.59 4.55
CA VAL A 39 -8.35 9.36 4.50
C VAL A 39 -8.44 8.76 5.90
N HIS A 40 -9.64 8.38 6.34
CA HIS A 40 -9.77 7.65 7.60
C HIS A 40 -9.32 6.20 7.39
N PRO A 41 -8.61 5.56 8.35
CA PRO A 41 -8.13 4.18 8.19
C PRO A 41 -9.24 3.15 7.92
N ILE A 42 -10.47 3.42 8.36
CA ILE A 42 -11.63 2.54 8.09
C ILE A 42 -12.16 2.63 6.66
N THR A 43 -11.77 3.65 5.89
CA THR A 43 -12.34 3.93 4.57
C THR A 43 -12.21 2.74 3.61
N PRO A 44 -11.06 2.02 3.50
CA PRO A 44 -10.99 0.84 2.65
C PRO A 44 -11.96 -0.27 3.05
N LEU A 45 -12.17 -0.50 4.35
CA LEU A 45 -13.11 -1.52 4.84
C LEU A 45 -14.56 -1.17 4.42
N VAL A 46 -14.98 0.07 4.67
CA VAL A 46 -16.35 0.51 4.37
C VAL A 46 -16.63 0.50 2.87
N LEU A 47 -15.66 0.93 2.06
CA LEU A 47 -15.85 0.99 0.61
C LEU A 47 -15.83 -0.39 -0.05
N TYR A 48 -14.91 -1.27 0.36
CA TYR A 48 -14.58 -2.45 -0.43
C TYR A 48 -15.09 -3.78 0.14
N LEU A 49 -15.40 -3.90 1.43
CA LEU A 49 -16.05 -5.11 1.94
C LEU A 49 -17.41 -5.40 1.26
N PRO A 50 -18.28 -4.39 1.01
CA PRO A 50 -19.51 -4.61 0.24
C PRO A 50 -19.22 -5.10 -1.19
N VAL A 51 -18.16 -4.61 -1.83
CA VAL A 51 -17.74 -5.06 -3.17
C VAL A 51 -17.32 -6.53 -3.14
N VAL A 52 -16.53 -6.95 -2.16
CA VAL A 52 -16.16 -8.36 -1.97
C VAL A 52 -17.41 -9.23 -1.81
N GLY A 53 -18.33 -8.83 -0.92
CA GLY A 53 -19.58 -9.56 -0.69
C GLY A 53 -20.45 -9.66 -1.95
N ALA A 54 -20.62 -8.56 -2.68
CA ALA A 54 -21.39 -8.54 -3.93
C ALA A 54 -20.76 -9.44 -5.00
N MET A 55 -19.44 -9.43 -5.15
CA MET A 55 -18.75 -10.26 -6.14
C MET A 55 -18.78 -11.75 -5.80
N LEU A 56 -18.71 -12.11 -4.51
CA LEU A 56 -18.92 -13.49 -4.06
C LEU A 56 -20.37 -13.93 -4.29
N TYR A 57 -21.35 -13.07 -4.01
CA TYR A 57 -22.75 -13.33 -4.32
C TYR A 57 -22.97 -13.59 -5.82
N VAL A 58 -22.43 -12.72 -6.69
CA VAL A 58 -22.51 -12.89 -8.14
C VAL A 58 -21.86 -14.21 -8.56
N SER A 59 -20.70 -14.56 -8.00
CA SER A 59 -19.99 -15.81 -8.29
C SER A 59 -20.83 -17.06 -8.01
N VAL A 60 -21.45 -17.12 -6.84
CA VAL A 60 -22.20 -18.30 -6.38
C VAL A 60 -23.59 -18.33 -7.02
N TRP A 61 -24.34 -17.23 -6.98
CA TRP A 61 -25.77 -17.26 -7.30
C TRP A 61 -26.10 -16.91 -8.74
N GLN A 62 -25.36 -15.99 -9.36
CA GLN A 62 -25.62 -15.59 -10.75
C GLN A 62 -24.77 -16.38 -11.74
N ARG A 63 -23.49 -16.60 -11.40
CA ARG A 63 -22.56 -17.37 -12.24
C ARG A 63 -22.60 -18.86 -11.92
N GLN A 64 -23.29 -19.29 -10.87
CA GLN A 64 -23.46 -20.70 -10.49
C GLN A 64 -22.13 -21.47 -10.46
N LEU A 65 -21.06 -20.81 -10.01
CA LEU A 65 -19.78 -21.47 -9.83
C LEU A 65 -19.86 -22.38 -8.60
N SER A 66 -19.20 -23.54 -8.65
CA SER A 66 -19.10 -24.40 -7.48
C SER A 66 -18.34 -23.68 -6.35
N LEU A 67 -18.67 -23.98 -5.10
CA LEU A 67 -17.99 -23.37 -3.95
C LEU A 67 -16.47 -23.61 -3.99
N VAL A 68 -16.04 -24.79 -4.42
CA VAL A 68 -14.61 -25.12 -4.58
C VAL A 68 -13.96 -24.20 -5.60
N ALA A 69 -14.60 -23.96 -6.75
CA ALA A 69 -14.08 -23.04 -7.76
C ALA A 69 -14.03 -21.60 -7.23
N VAL A 70 -15.06 -21.15 -6.52
CA VAL A 70 -15.08 -19.81 -5.91
C VAL A 70 -13.94 -19.64 -4.92
N VAL A 71 -13.71 -20.60 -4.02
CA VAL A 71 -12.61 -20.55 -3.05
C VAL A 71 -11.25 -20.54 -3.75
N ALA A 72 -11.03 -21.41 -4.73
CA ALA A 72 -9.77 -21.47 -5.47
C ALA A 72 -9.48 -20.16 -6.22
N LEU A 73 -10.48 -19.60 -6.90
CA LEU A 73 -10.36 -18.34 -7.64
C LEU A 73 -10.19 -17.14 -6.70
N PHE A 74 -10.85 -17.14 -5.54
CA PHE A 74 -10.67 -16.13 -4.52
C PHE A 74 -9.24 -16.15 -3.95
N LEU A 75 -8.68 -17.34 -3.66
CA LEU A 75 -7.28 -17.48 -3.23
C LEU A 75 -6.30 -17.05 -4.33
N LEU A 76 -6.60 -17.35 -5.60
CA LEU A 76 -5.83 -16.84 -6.73
C LEU A 76 -5.87 -15.29 -6.76
N GLY A 77 -7.04 -14.69 -6.54
CA GLY A 77 -7.18 -13.24 -6.45
C GLY A 77 -6.30 -12.62 -5.35
N ILE A 78 -6.27 -13.24 -4.16
CA ILE A 78 -5.39 -12.81 -3.06
C ILE A 78 -3.91 -12.94 -3.47
N LEU A 79 -3.52 -14.05 -4.10
CA LEU A 79 -2.15 -14.24 -4.56
C LEU A 79 -1.76 -13.18 -5.60
N LEU A 80 -2.63 -12.89 -6.57
CA LEU A 80 -2.44 -11.83 -7.55
C LEU A 80 -2.32 -10.46 -6.88
N TRP A 81 -3.09 -10.19 -5.83
CA TRP A 81 -2.94 -8.98 -5.05
C TRP A 81 -1.55 -8.89 -4.43
N THR A 82 -1.03 -9.94 -3.79
CA THR A 82 0.31 -9.88 -3.18
C THR A 82 1.41 -9.58 -4.21
N LEU A 83 1.26 -10.08 -5.44
CA LEU A 83 2.18 -9.77 -6.53
C LEU A 83 2.02 -8.31 -6.96
N LEU A 84 0.79 -7.83 -7.10
CA LEU A 84 0.49 -6.46 -7.47
C LEU A 84 0.99 -5.46 -6.43
N GLU A 85 0.78 -5.74 -5.15
CA GLU A 85 1.34 -5.00 -4.02
C GLU A 85 2.85 -4.81 -4.19
N TYR A 86 3.58 -5.90 -4.41
CA TYR A 86 5.02 -5.86 -4.61
C TYR A 86 5.42 -5.03 -5.85
N LEU A 87 4.75 -5.24 -6.98
CA LEU A 87 5.07 -4.54 -8.23
C LEU A 87 4.75 -3.04 -8.14
N ILE A 88 3.59 -2.66 -7.59
CA ILE A 88 3.22 -1.27 -7.38
C ILE A 88 4.20 -0.62 -6.40
N HIS A 89 4.48 -1.27 -5.26
CA HIS A 89 5.36 -0.69 -4.27
C HIS A 89 6.76 -0.46 -4.83
N ARG A 90 7.32 -1.43 -5.55
CA ARG A 90 8.66 -1.32 -6.14
C ARG A 90 8.74 -0.36 -7.32
N TYR A 91 7.84 -0.49 -8.30
CA TYR A 91 7.99 0.16 -9.60
C TYR A 91 7.15 1.43 -9.79
N ILE A 92 6.15 1.66 -8.93
CA ILE A 92 5.30 2.86 -8.99
C ILE A 92 5.59 3.77 -7.79
N PHE A 93 5.50 3.21 -6.58
CA PHE A 93 5.69 3.96 -5.34
C PHE A 93 7.15 4.33 -5.06
N HIS A 94 8.11 3.53 -5.52
CA HIS A 94 9.55 3.86 -5.45
C HIS A 94 10.15 4.34 -6.78
N TYR A 95 9.30 4.69 -7.75
CA TYR A 95 9.74 5.38 -8.96
C TYR A 95 10.20 6.81 -8.63
N LYS A 96 11.17 7.34 -9.38
CA LYS A 96 11.66 8.73 -9.25
C LYS A 96 11.29 9.56 -10.48
N PRO A 97 10.10 10.20 -10.50
CA PRO A 97 9.66 10.98 -11.65
C PRO A 97 10.56 12.18 -11.93
N LYS A 98 10.80 12.48 -13.21
CA LYS A 98 11.60 13.65 -13.64
C LYS A 98 10.78 14.92 -13.80
N THR A 99 9.50 14.80 -14.18
CA THR A 99 8.62 15.94 -14.46
C THR A 99 7.99 16.51 -13.17
N ARG A 100 7.67 17.80 -13.16
CA ARG A 100 7.01 18.47 -12.01
C ARG A 100 5.67 17.80 -11.65
N VAL A 101 4.86 17.51 -12.65
CA VAL A 101 3.56 16.83 -12.48
C VAL A 101 3.75 15.42 -11.92
N GLY A 102 4.71 14.66 -12.47
CA GLY A 102 5.00 13.30 -12.00
C GLY A 102 5.45 13.28 -10.55
N LYS A 103 6.35 14.21 -10.14
CA LYS A 103 6.79 14.34 -8.75
C LYS A 103 5.62 14.65 -7.80
N ARG A 104 4.70 15.52 -8.22
CA ARG A 104 3.51 15.85 -7.42
C ARG A 104 2.59 14.65 -7.26
N LEU A 105 2.31 13.91 -8.33
CA LEU A 105 1.46 12.73 -8.28
C LEU A 105 2.09 11.63 -7.40
N HIS A 106 3.39 11.38 -7.58
CA HIS A 106 4.16 10.43 -6.77
C HIS A 106 4.13 10.80 -5.27
N TYR A 107 4.27 12.08 -4.96
CA TYR A 107 4.16 12.57 -3.58
C TYR A 107 2.79 12.27 -2.97
N ILE A 108 1.70 12.48 -3.72
CA ILE A 108 0.33 12.26 -3.25
C ILE A 108 0.05 10.77 -2.97
N ILE A 109 0.58 9.86 -3.79
CA ILE A 109 0.27 8.42 -3.68
C ILE A 109 1.16 7.68 -2.67
N HIS A 110 2.39 8.13 -2.44
CA HIS A 110 3.33 7.41 -1.58
C HIS A 110 4.41 8.30 -0.94
N GLY A 111 4.90 9.33 -1.62
CA GLY A 111 5.99 10.17 -1.08
C GLY A 111 5.64 10.83 0.27
N VAL A 112 4.42 11.33 0.45
CA VAL A 112 3.96 11.91 1.72
C VAL A 112 4.01 10.90 2.87
N HIS A 113 3.77 9.62 2.60
CA HIS A 113 3.84 8.58 3.61
C HIS A 113 5.29 8.29 4.03
N HIS A 114 6.25 8.32 3.10
CA HIS A 114 7.67 8.21 3.46
C HIS A 114 8.18 9.42 4.26
N ASP A 115 7.73 10.63 3.92
CA ASP A 115 8.09 11.84 4.65
C ASP A 115 7.45 11.90 6.04
N TYR A 116 6.20 11.43 6.18
CA TYR A 116 5.40 11.48 7.40
C TYR A 116 4.79 10.10 7.73
N PRO A 117 5.60 9.08 8.06
CA PRO A 117 5.13 7.70 8.22
C PRO A 117 4.14 7.51 9.37
N SER A 118 4.13 8.43 10.34
CA SER A 118 3.22 8.40 11.48
C SER A 118 1.94 9.24 11.28
N ASP A 119 1.72 9.86 10.12
CA ASP A 119 0.47 10.56 9.82
C ASP A 119 -0.67 9.56 9.54
N ALA A 120 -1.56 9.40 10.53
CA ALA A 120 -2.65 8.45 10.47
C ALA A 120 -3.67 8.71 9.34
N ARG A 121 -3.66 9.88 8.70
CA ARG A 121 -4.61 10.27 7.64
C ARG A 121 -4.02 10.21 6.23
N ARG A 122 -2.73 9.91 6.08
CA ARG A 122 -1.99 9.91 4.79
C ARG A 122 -1.30 8.58 4.49
N LEU A 123 -1.83 7.50 5.05
CA LEU A 123 -1.23 6.16 4.94
C LEU A 123 -2.02 5.25 3.99
N VAL A 124 -3.32 5.08 4.23
CA VAL A 124 -4.17 4.25 3.36
C VAL A 124 -4.41 4.93 2.03
N MET A 125 -4.59 4.13 0.97
CA MET A 125 -4.75 4.69 -0.38
C MET A 125 -6.01 5.57 -0.46
N PRO A 126 -5.91 6.81 -0.98
CA PRO A 126 -7.09 7.65 -1.17
C PRO A 126 -8.07 7.06 -2.19
N PRO A 127 -9.39 7.16 -1.94
CA PRO A 127 -10.42 6.68 -2.87
C PRO A 127 -10.31 7.22 -4.29
N SER A 128 -9.80 8.45 -4.44
CA SER A 128 -9.56 9.07 -5.76
C SER A 128 -8.54 8.31 -6.61
N ILE A 129 -7.72 7.45 -6.01
CA ILE A 129 -6.74 6.59 -6.70
C ILE A 129 -7.21 5.13 -6.71
N SER A 130 -7.67 4.62 -5.56
CA SER A 130 -8.04 3.20 -5.45
C SER A 130 -9.31 2.85 -6.23
N VAL A 131 -10.30 3.76 -6.36
CA VAL A 131 -11.54 3.49 -7.12
C VAL A 131 -11.26 3.38 -8.63
N PRO A 132 -10.56 4.34 -9.28
CA PRO A 132 -10.17 4.17 -10.68
C PRO A 132 -9.37 2.90 -10.95
N LEU A 133 -8.43 2.55 -10.06
CA LEU A 133 -7.67 1.31 -10.17
C LEU A 133 -8.56 0.07 -10.05
N ALA A 134 -9.55 0.08 -9.14
CA ALA A 134 -10.49 -1.03 -9.01
C ALA A 134 -11.29 -1.26 -10.31
N PHE A 135 -11.78 -0.19 -10.95
CA PHE A 135 -12.47 -0.31 -12.25
C PHE A 135 -11.54 -0.80 -13.36
N PHE A 136 -10.31 -0.28 -13.41
CA PHE A 136 -9.30 -0.73 -14.37
C PHE A 136 -9.01 -2.23 -14.24
N PHE A 137 -8.73 -2.71 -13.02
CA PHE A 137 -8.45 -4.14 -12.78
C PHE A 137 -9.67 -5.01 -12.98
N TYR A 138 -10.88 -4.53 -12.65
CA TYR A 138 -12.10 -5.26 -12.97
C TYR A 138 -12.27 -5.44 -14.48
N GLY A 139 -12.09 -4.37 -15.26
CA GLY A 139 -12.12 -4.42 -16.73
C GLY A 139 -11.06 -5.37 -17.30
N LEU A 140 -9.83 -5.31 -16.80
CA LEU A 140 -8.77 -6.23 -17.19
C LEU A 140 -9.13 -7.69 -16.86
N PHE A 141 -9.70 -7.94 -15.68
CA PHE A 141 -10.07 -9.29 -15.27
C PHE A 141 -11.25 -9.83 -16.08
N LEU A 142 -12.19 -8.97 -16.51
CA LEU A 142 -13.23 -9.36 -17.46
C LEU A 142 -12.65 -9.93 -18.76
N LEU A 143 -11.56 -9.34 -19.27
CA LEU A 143 -10.89 -9.81 -20.48
C LEU A 143 -10.17 -11.15 -20.27
N ILE A 144 -9.55 -11.35 -19.11
CA ILE A 144 -8.71 -12.53 -18.81
C ILE A 144 -9.53 -13.72 -18.30
N PHE A 145 -10.42 -13.46 -17.35
CA PHE A 145 -11.14 -14.49 -16.58
C PHE A 145 -12.61 -14.62 -16.98
N ALA A 146 -13.15 -13.68 -17.76
CA ALA A 146 -14.52 -13.69 -18.28
C ALA A 146 -15.55 -14.00 -17.17
N ARG A 147 -16.28 -15.12 -17.27
CA ARG A 147 -17.31 -15.54 -16.28
C ARG A 147 -16.75 -15.73 -14.87
N LEU A 148 -15.45 -16.01 -14.72
CA LEU A 148 -14.78 -16.25 -13.44
C LEU A 148 -14.35 -14.96 -12.73
N THR A 149 -14.44 -13.81 -13.41
CA THR A 149 -14.00 -12.50 -12.92
C THR A 149 -14.47 -12.17 -11.51
N PRO A 150 -15.77 -12.34 -11.15
CA PRO A 150 -16.23 -11.90 -9.83
C PRO A 150 -15.51 -12.64 -8.68
N ALA A 151 -15.20 -13.94 -8.83
CA ALA A 151 -14.53 -14.71 -7.78
C ALA A 151 -13.07 -14.27 -7.61
N VAL A 152 -12.34 -14.10 -8.71
CA VAL A 152 -10.93 -13.65 -8.68
C VAL A 152 -10.84 -12.20 -8.20
N PHE A 153 -11.73 -11.34 -8.67
CA PHE A 153 -11.75 -9.93 -8.29
C PHE A 153 -12.14 -9.74 -6.81
N ALA A 154 -13.08 -10.54 -6.27
CA ALA A 154 -13.36 -10.54 -4.85
C ALA A 154 -12.11 -10.84 -4.02
N GLY A 155 -11.31 -11.82 -4.45
CA GLY A 155 -10.03 -12.16 -3.82
C GLY A 155 -9.00 -11.03 -3.92
N LEU A 156 -8.89 -10.41 -5.10
CA LEU A 156 -7.99 -9.27 -5.33
C LEU A 156 -8.33 -8.09 -4.39
N VAL A 157 -9.59 -7.71 -4.34
CA VAL A 157 -10.08 -6.59 -3.51
C VAL A 157 -9.94 -6.91 -2.02
N PHE A 158 -10.22 -8.15 -1.61
CA PHE A 158 -10.00 -8.58 -0.23
C PHE A 158 -8.51 -8.54 0.14
N GLY A 159 -7.63 -8.99 -0.76
CA GLY A 159 -6.18 -8.85 -0.60
C GLY A 159 -5.76 -7.39 -0.38
N TYR A 160 -6.30 -6.46 -1.19
CA TYR A 160 -6.07 -5.02 -1.04
C TYR A 160 -6.50 -4.48 0.33
N ILE A 161 -7.69 -4.86 0.82
CA ILE A 161 -8.16 -4.46 2.15
C ILE A 161 -7.18 -4.95 3.23
N CYS A 162 -6.79 -6.23 3.16
CA CYS A 162 -5.83 -6.80 4.10
C CYS A 162 -4.49 -6.06 4.07
N TYR A 163 -4.00 -5.72 2.88
CA TYR A 163 -2.79 -4.92 2.71
C TYR A 163 -2.89 -3.56 3.40
N ASP A 164 -3.92 -2.75 3.12
CA ASP A 164 -4.03 -1.41 3.69
C ASP A 164 -4.16 -1.48 5.22
N MET A 165 -4.87 -2.49 5.74
CA MET A 165 -5.05 -2.67 7.17
C MET A 165 -3.77 -3.14 7.86
N LEU A 166 -3.03 -4.07 7.24
CA LEU A 166 -1.73 -4.51 7.74
C LEU A 166 -0.72 -3.36 7.70
N HIS A 167 -0.68 -2.61 6.59
CA HIS A 167 0.18 -1.44 6.43
C HIS A 167 -0.08 -0.44 7.55
N TYR A 168 -1.35 -0.07 7.76
CA TYR A 168 -1.74 0.83 8.85
C TYR A 168 -1.35 0.28 10.23
N ALA A 169 -1.60 -1.00 10.49
CA ALA A 169 -1.27 -1.64 11.76
C ALA A 169 0.24 -1.64 12.05
N THR A 170 1.09 -1.83 11.04
CA THR A 170 2.55 -1.81 11.23
C THR A 170 3.05 -0.47 11.75
N HIS A 171 2.45 0.65 11.33
CA HIS A 171 2.78 1.98 11.84
C HIS A 171 2.09 2.28 13.17
N HIS A 172 0.79 2.02 13.30
CA HIS A 172 0.00 2.58 14.40
C HIS A 172 -0.33 1.62 15.54
N PHE A 173 -0.21 0.30 15.35
CA PHE A 173 -0.62 -0.68 16.38
C PHE A 173 0.58 -1.27 17.13
N PRO A 174 0.40 -1.64 18.41
CA PRO A 174 1.42 -2.31 19.21
C PRO A 174 1.56 -3.80 18.83
N MET A 175 2.12 -4.10 17.67
CA MET A 175 2.44 -5.46 17.21
C MET A 175 3.69 -5.99 17.94
N LYS A 176 3.50 -6.66 19.08
CA LYS A 176 4.59 -6.96 20.04
C LYS A 176 5.17 -8.38 19.99
N ARG A 177 4.60 -9.33 19.24
CA ARG A 177 5.03 -10.74 19.27
C ARG A 177 4.92 -11.45 17.92
N GLY A 178 5.73 -12.49 17.73
CA GLY A 178 5.63 -13.47 16.65
C GLY A 178 5.74 -12.85 15.25
N ALA A 179 4.99 -13.45 14.30
CA ALA A 179 4.96 -13.02 12.90
C ALA A 179 4.55 -11.54 12.74
N TRP A 180 3.67 -11.03 13.61
CA TRP A 180 3.22 -9.63 13.57
C TRP A 180 4.33 -8.64 13.91
N LEU A 181 5.11 -8.91 14.98
CA LEU A 181 6.27 -8.09 15.30
C LEU A 181 7.31 -8.17 14.19
N TRP A 182 7.54 -9.37 13.64
CA TRP A 182 8.48 -9.55 12.54
C TRP A 182 8.07 -8.73 11.31
N LEU A 183 6.79 -8.77 10.92
CA LEU A 183 6.26 -8.01 9.78
C LEU A 183 6.38 -6.51 10.00
N LYS A 184 6.01 -6.02 11.20
CA LYS A 184 6.21 -4.63 11.60
C LYS A 184 7.68 -4.23 11.49
N GLN A 185 8.59 -5.01 12.05
CA GLN A 185 10.02 -4.74 11.97
C GLN A 185 10.56 -4.82 10.53
N TYR A 186 10.00 -5.68 9.68
CA TYR A 186 10.36 -5.78 8.27
C TYR A 186 10.00 -4.50 7.53
N HIS A 187 8.76 -4.04 7.66
CA HIS A 187 8.25 -2.84 7.00
C HIS A 187 8.83 -1.54 7.59
N LEU A 188 8.96 -1.40 8.91
CA LEU A 188 9.59 -0.21 9.50
C LEU A 188 11.07 -0.08 9.12
N ARG A 189 11.74 -1.20 8.85
CA ARG A 189 13.12 -1.22 8.34
C ARG A 189 13.22 -0.70 6.90
N HIS A 190 12.16 -0.80 6.11
CA HIS A 190 12.06 -0.18 4.80
C HIS A 190 12.04 1.36 4.96
N HIS A 191 11.10 1.89 5.76
CA HIS A 191 10.99 3.34 6.02
C HIS A 191 12.24 3.97 6.66
N TYR A 192 12.80 3.33 7.70
CA TYR A 192 13.79 3.99 8.55
C TYR A 192 15.23 3.62 8.28
N LYS A 193 15.51 2.69 7.35
CA LYS A 193 16.89 2.28 7.08
C LYS A 193 17.25 2.20 5.59
N ASP A 194 16.40 1.63 4.73
CA ASP A 194 16.65 1.53 3.27
C ASP A 194 15.34 1.23 2.57
N ASP A 195 14.85 2.22 1.81
CA ASP A 195 13.61 2.16 1.05
C ASP A 195 13.79 1.48 -0.32
N HIS A 196 15.00 1.02 -0.66
CA HIS A 196 15.29 0.28 -1.88
C HIS A 196 15.19 -1.25 -1.74
N VAL A 197 14.77 -1.75 -0.56
CA VAL A 197 14.56 -3.18 -0.26
C VAL A 197 13.32 -3.38 0.61
N GLY A 198 12.79 -4.60 0.65
CA GLY A 198 11.64 -4.96 1.49
C GLY A 198 10.34 -4.29 1.04
N TYR A 199 9.96 -4.51 -0.22
CA TYR A 199 8.77 -3.93 -0.82
C TYR A 199 7.48 -4.67 -0.42
N GLY A 200 7.57 -5.90 0.07
CA GLY A 200 6.44 -6.65 0.62
C GLY A 200 6.00 -6.08 1.97
N ILE A 201 4.75 -5.66 2.04
CA ILE A 201 4.11 -5.14 3.26
C ILE A 201 3.29 -6.24 3.93
N SER A 202 2.49 -6.99 3.16
CA SER A 202 1.68 -8.11 3.67
C SER A 202 2.52 -9.35 3.92
N SER A 203 3.53 -9.59 3.08
CA SER A 203 4.47 -10.71 3.20
C SER A 203 5.77 -10.44 2.42
N PRO A 204 6.90 -11.06 2.79
CA PRO A 204 8.16 -10.94 2.06
C PRO A 204 8.28 -11.88 0.85
N LEU A 205 7.20 -12.59 0.48
CA LEU A 205 7.22 -13.67 -0.52
C LEU A 205 7.92 -13.21 -1.82
N TRP A 206 7.46 -12.09 -2.38
CA TRP A 206 7.99 -11.56 -3.63
C TRP A 206 9.38 -10.93 -3.46
N ASP A 207 9.72 -10.41 -2.27
CA ASP A 207 11.09 -9.99 -2.00
C ASP A 207 12.08 -11.16 -2.03
N TYR A 208 11.68 -12.35 -1.57
CA TYR A 208 12.51 -13.54 -1.70
C TYR A 208 12.64 -13.98 -3.16
N VAL A 209 11.51 -14.05 -3.88
CA VAL A 209 11.48 -14.45 -5.30
C VAL A 209 12.36 -13.53 -6.16
N PHE A 210 12.25 -12.22 -5.96
CA PHE A 210 12.97 -11.21 -6.74
C PHE A 210 14.25 -10.69 -6.09
N ARG A 211 14.68 -11.30 -4.98
CA ARG A 211 15.92 -11.00 -4.25
C ARG A 211 16.07 -9.53 -3.82
N THR A 212 14.98 -8.94 -3.34
CA THR A 212 14.93 -7.60 -2.74
C THR A 212 14.76 -7.65 -1.21
N THR A 213 15.00 -8.81 -0.60
CA THR A 213 15.14 -8.90 0.86
C THR A 213 16.40 -8.18 1.32
N ARG A 214 16.30 -7.52 2.47
CA ARG A 214 17.48 -6.98 3.15
C ARG A 214 18.38 -8.14 3.59
N ARG A 215 19.66 -8.05 3.22
CA ARG A 215 20.73 -8.93 3.71
C ARG A 215 21.13 -8.56 5.14
#